data_AF-A0A1V5D8D8-F1
#
_entry.id   AF-A0A1V5D8D8-F1
#
_cell.length_a   1.000
_cell.length_b   1.000
_cell.length_c   1.000
_cell.angle_alpha   90.00
_cell.angle_beta   90.00
_cell.angle_gamma   90.00
#
_symmetry.space_group_name_H-M   'P 1'
#
loop_
_entity.id
_entity.type
_entity.pdbx_description
1 polymer ?
#
loop_
_entity_poly.entity_id
_entity_poly.type
_entity_poly.pdbx_seq_one_letter_code
_entity_poly.pdbx_strand_id
1 'polypeptide(L)'
;MKVFFAVLLALAIVFGYGVSAYTDCSDWHGTCSPDNGKKDPVGDVTAGMCWKWNELSCDWCTGSKEPAARCNEKYSQCQGNCWACTYSGASCWDKDGNYHGITP
;
A
#
# COMPACT_ATOMS: atom_id res chain seq x y z
N MET A 1 -18.57 45.16 -10.34
CA MET A 1 -18.73 43.94 -11.16
C MET A 1 -17.39 43.31 -11.60
N LYS A 2 -16.38 44.06 -12.04
CA LYS A 2 -15.08 43.50 -12.50
C LYS A 2 -14.26 42.77 -11.41
N VAL A 3 -14.33 43.23 -10.17
CA VAL A 3 -13.60 42.63 -9.03
C VAL A 3 -14.14 41.25 -8.64
N PHE A 4 -15.47 41.07 -8.72
CA PHE A 4 -16.11 39.78 -8.41
C PHE A 4 -15.65 38.66 -9.35
N PHE A 5 -15.50 38.95 -10.64
CA PHE A 5 -15.01 37.98 -11.61
C PHE A 5 -13.55 37.58 -11.37
N ALA A 6 -12.69 38.50 -10.94
CA ALA A 6 -11.29 38.19 -10.62
C ALA A 6 -11.16 37.29 -9.40
N VAL A 7 -11.98 37.50 -8.36
CA VAL A 7 -11.99 36.66 -7.16
C VAL A 7 -12.56 35.26 -7.45
N LEU A 8 -13.63 35.17 -8.26
CA LEU A 8 -14.18 33.90 -8.71
C LEU A 8 -13.18 33.10 -9.57
N LEU A 9 -12.41 33.76 -10.44
CA LEU A 9 -11.38 33.08 -11.22
C LEU A 9 -10.24 32.57 -10.33
N ALA A 10 -9.78 33.37 -9.36
CA ALA A 10 -8.75 32.95 -8.42
C ALA A 10 -9.21 31.77 -7.55
N LEU A 11 -10.46 31.79 -7.06
CA LEU A 11 -11.06 30.67 -6.34
C LEU A 11 -11.24 29.45 -7.23
N ALA A 12 -11.65 29.59 -8.50
CA ALA A 12 -11.76 28.46 -9.42
C ALA A 12 -10.39 27.86 -9.80
N ILE A 13 -9.31 28.64 -9.79
CA ILE A 13 -7.96 28.12 -10.01
C ILE A 13 -7.42 27.43 -8.73
N VAL A 14 -7.75 27.93 -7.54
CA VAL A 14 -7.32 27.30 -6.28
C VAL A 14 -8.16 26.05 -5.94
N PHE A 15 -9.46 26.08 -6.19
CA PHE A 15 -10.39 24.98 -5.88
C PHE A 15 -10.69 24.06 -7.06
N GLY A 16 -10.58 24.52 -8.31
CA GLY A 16 -10.86 23.72 -9.51
C GLY A 16 -9.70 22.84 -9.95
N TYR A 17 -8.48 23.12 -9.50
CA TYR A 17 -7.32 22.23 -9.66
C TYR A 17 -7.10 21.32 -8.44
N GLY A 18 -7.83 21.52 -7.34
CA GLY A 18 -7.72 20.69 -6.13
C GLY A 18 -8.44 19.34 -6.20
N VAL A 19 -9.12 19.05 -7.32
CA VAL A 19 -9.97 17.85 -7.47
C VAL A 19 -9.40 16.86 -8.50
N SER A 20 -8.30 17.21 -9.15
CA SER A 20 -7.64 16.35 -10.12
C SER A 20 -6.50 15.60 -9.43
N ALA A 21 -6.69 14.30 -9.21
CA ALA A 21 -5.68 13.36 -8.69
C ALA A 21 -5.36 13.48 -7.18
N TYR A 22 -6.31 13.14 -6.32
CA TYR A 22 -5.92 12.15 -5.32
C TYR A 22 -5.63 10.89 -6.13
N THR A 23 -4.35 10.65 -6.40
CA THR A 23 -3.86 9.40 -6.98
C THR A 23 -4.35 8.29 -6.06
N ASP A 24 -5.44 7.61 -6.43
CA ASP A 24 -5.91 6.41 -5.74
C ASP A 24 -4.74 5.43 -5.77
N CYS A 25 -4.06 5.32 -4.63
CA CYS A 25 -3.03 4.32 -4.46
C CYS A 25 -3.75 2.98 -4.51
N SER A 26 -3.64 2.27 -5.63
CA SER A 26 -4.24 0.95 -5.76
C SER A 26 -3.76 0.07 -4.63
N ASP A 27 -4.69 -0.67 -4.02
CA ASP A 27 -4.35 -1.68 -3.05
C ASP A 27 -3.30 -2.65 -3.62
N TRP A 28 -2.39 -3.06 -2.76
CA TRP A 28 -1.40 -4.06 -3.11
C TRP A 28 -2.02 -5.46 -2.98
N HIS A 29 -1.69 -6.33 -3.91
CA HIS A 29 -2.13 -7.73 -3.92
C HIS A 29 -0.93 -8.68 -3.93
N GLY A 30 -1.02 -9.74 -3.14
CA GLY A 30 0.01 -10.76 -3.09
C GLY A 30 -0.44 -12.02 -2.36
N THR A 31 0.52 -12.83 -1.96
CA THR A 31 0.31 -14.13 -1.31
C THR A 31 0.86 -14.11 0.11
N CYS A 32 0.31 -14.96 0.96
CA CYS A 32 0.83 -15.23 2.28
C CYS A 32 1.64 -16.53 2.25
N SER A 33 2.84 -16.53 2.80
CA SER A 33 3.71 -17.71 2.84
C SER A 33 4.30 -17.90 4.23
N PRO A 34 4.45 -19.15 4.71
CA PRO A 34 5.08 -19.44 6.01
C PRO A 34 6.61 -19.31 5.98
N ASP A 35 7.24 -19.21 4.80
CA ASP A 35 8.69 -19.31 4.66
C ASP A 35 9.24 -18.38 3.55
N ASN A 36 9.01 -17.07 3.69
CA ASN A 36 9.54 -16.05 2.78
C ASN A 36 9.37 -16.38 1.27
N GLY A 37 8.22 -16.95 0.89
CA GLY A 37 7.93 -17.33 -0.51
C GLY A 37 8.62 -18.60 -1.03
N LYS A 38 9.42 -19.29 -0.21
CA LYS A 38 10.13 -20.54 -0.59
C LYS A 38 9.23 -21.77 -0.62
N LYS A 39 8.11 -21.72 0.10
CA LYS A 39 7.10 -22.77 0.17
C LYS A 39 5.81 -22.28 -0.45
N ASP A 40 4.96 -23.23 -0.82
CA ASP A 40 3.64 -22.97 -1.38
C ASP A 40 2.89 -21.94 -0.51
N PRO A 41 2.31 -20.91 -1.14
CA PRO A 41 1.55 -19.91 -0.43
C PRO A 41 0.31 -20.55 0.19
N VAL A 42 -0.05 -20.04 1.36
CA VAL A 42 -1.22 -20.51 2.10
C VAL A 42 -2.51 -19.80 1.71
N GLY A 43 -2.39 -18.73 0.92
CA GLY A 43 -3.51 -18.01 0.33
C GLY A 43 -3.13 -16.58 -0.05
N ASP A 44 -4.13 -15.79 -0.45
CA ASP A 44 -3.94 -14.42 -0.92
C ASP A 44 -4.20 -13.36 0.16
N VAL A 45 -3.58 -12.21 -0.02
CA VAL A 45 -3.75 -11.00 0.79
C VAL A 45 -3.89 -9.76 -0.09
N THR A 46 -4.71 -8.82 0.38
CA THR A 46 -4.80 -7.46 -0.14
C THR A 46 -4.45 -6.51 1.00
N ALA A 47 -3.55 -5.57 0.74
CA ALA A 47 -3.10 -4.57 1.71
C ALA A 47 -3.36 -3.16 1.17
N GLY A 48 -3.85 -2.28 2.05
CA GLY A 48 -4.23 -0.93 1.67
C GLY A 48 -3.01 -0.05 1.42
N MET A 49 -3.05 0.68 0.32
CA MET A 49 -2.05 1.67 -0.03
C MET A 49 -2.66 3.07 0.08
N CYS A 50 -1.94 4.00 0.68
CA CYS A 50 -2.39 5.37 0.93
C CYS A 50 -1.37 6.37 0.38
N TRP A 51 -1.87 7.49 -0.14
CA TRP A 51 -1.01 8.58 -0.61
C TRP A 51 -0.37 9.31 0.58
N LYS A 52 0.96 9.38 0.58
CA LYS A 52 1.74 10.13 1.57
C LYS A 52 2.21 11.45 0.99
N TRP A 53 1.57 12.55 1.41
CA TRP A 53 1.90 13.90 0.97
C TRP A 53 3.34 14.33 1.24
N ASN A 54 3.95 13.85 2.33
CA ASN A 54 5.33 14.23 2.69
C ASN A 54 6.39 13.57 1.80
N GLU A 55 6.07 12.40 1.23
CA GLU A 55 6.99 11.59 0.42
C GLU A 55 6.64 11.65 -1.08
N LEU A 56 5.49 12.25 -1.41
CA LEU A 56 4.91 12.28 -2.75
C LEU A 56 4.85 10.88 -3.39
N SER A 57 4.50 9.88 -2.59
CA SER A 57 4.48 8.47 -2.95
C SER A 57 3.29 7.74 -2.31
N CYS A 58 3.00 6.54 -2.81
CA CYS A 58 2.07 5.61 -2.17
C CYS A 58 2.83 4.73 -1.18
N ASP A 59 2.30 4.54 0.02
CA ASP A 59 2.84 3.64 1.04
C ASP A 59 1.71 2.95 1.81
N TRP A 60 2.03 2.00 2.67
CA TRP A 60 1.07 1.26 3.49
C TRP A 60 0.24 2.19 4.38
N CYS A 61 -1.08 2.06 4.32
CA CYS A 61 -2.01 2.89 5.08
C CYS A 61 -1.81 2.79 6.60
N THR A 62 -1.47 1.60 7.08
CA THR A 62 -1.31 1.30 8.53
C THR A 62 0.16 1.07 8.92
N GLY A 63 1.09 1.40 8.02
CA GLY A 63 2.54 1.29 8.23
C GLY A 63 3.14 -0.01 7.67
N SER A 64 4.47 -0.12 7.74
CA SER A 64 5.26 -1.14 7.04
C SER A 64 4.91 -2.60 7.37
N LYS A 65 4.26 -2.84 8.50
CA LYS A 65 3.82 -4.17 8.94
C LYS A 65 2.52 -4.62 8.29
N GLU A 66 1.77 -3.72 7.64
CA GLU A 66 0.43 -3.99 7.12
C GLU A 66 0.32 -5.29 6.33
N PRO A 67 1.15 -5.56 5.30
CA PRO A 67 0.93 -6.74 4.46
C PRO A 67 1.12 -8.04 5.24
N ALA A 68 2.17 -8.16 6.05
CA ALA A 68 2.42 -9.34 6.87
C ALA A 68 1.42 -9.45 8.05
N ALA A 69 1.01 -8.33 8.65
CA ALA A 69 -0.01 -8.31 9.69
C ALA A 69 -1.34 -8.87 9.18
N ARG A 70 -1.78 -8.46 7.98
CA ARG A 70 -2.99 -9.01 7.34
C ARG A 70 -2.87 -10.50 7.05
N CYS A 71 -1.70 -10.97 6.61
CA CYS A 71 -1.47 -12.40 6.47
C CYS A 71 -1.63 -13.15 7.81
N ASN A 72 -1.05 -12.61 8.89
CA ASN A 72 -1.11 -13.22 10.21
C ASN A 72 -2.51 -13.20 10.83
N GLU A 73 -3.29 -12.15 10.57
CA GLU A 73 -4.69 -12.07 10.98
C GLU A 73 -5.55 -13.10 10.24
N LYS A 74 -5.33 -13.27 8.93
CA LYS A 74 -6.13 -14.15 8.07
C LYS A 74 -5.75 -15.63 8.16
N TYR A 75 -4.46 -15.94 8.39
CA TYR A 75 -3.93 -17.30 8.32
C TYR A 75 -3.16 -17.69 9.60
N SER A 76 -3.87 -18.31 10.55
CA SER A 76 -3.30 -18.74 11.84
C SER A 76 -2.22 -19.81 11.75
N GLN A 77 -2.13 -20.54 10.63
CA GLN A 77 -1.16 -21.62 10.41
C GLN A 77 0.31 -21.17 10.45
N CYS A 78 0.61 -19.88 10.24
CA CYS A 78 1.97 -19.36 10.41
C CYS A 78 2.29 -18.92 11.85
N GLN A 79 1.35 -19.06 12.79
CA GLN A 79 1.54 -18.72 14.21
C GLN A 79 2.07 -17.30 14.44
N GLY A 80 1.58 -16.32 13.68
CA GLY A 80 2.04 -14.93 13.78
C GLY A 80 3.34 -14.61 13.03
N ASN A 81 3.85 -15.55 12.23
CA ASN A 81 5.08 -15.40 11.45
C ASN A 81 4.87 -15.54 9.92
N CYS A 82 3.65 -15.34 9.41
CA CYS A 82 3.42 -15.30 7.97
C CYS A 82 4.19 -14.14 7.35
N TRP A 83 4.69 -14.41 6.16
CA TRP A 83 5.24 -13.43 5.23
C TRP A 83 4.15 -13.06 4.24
N ALA A 84 4.14 -11.80 3.81
CA ALA A 84 3.38 -11.39 2.63
C ALA A 84 4.34 -11.26 1.46
N CYS A 85 4.07 -11.86 0.32
CA CYS A 85 4.95 -11.90 -0.83
C CYS A 85 4.21 -11.43 -2.09
N THR A 86 4.93 -10.87 -3.06
CA THR A 86 4.40 -10.71 -4.41
C THR A 86 4.04 -12.09 -4.98
N TYR A 87 3.13 -12.14 -5.96
CA TYR A 87 2.77 -13.41 -6.61
C TYR A 87 3.95 -14.16 -7.24
N SER A 88 4.99 -13.42 -7.65
CA SER A 88 6.25 -13.98 -8.14
C SER A 88 7.15 -14.55 -7.05
N GLY A 89 6.87 -14.27 -5.78
CA GLY A 89 7.77 -14.53 -4.64
C GLY A 89 8.99 -13.60 -4.57
N ALA A 90 9.26 -12.79 -5.60
CA ALA A 90 10.48 -11.99 -5.71
C ALA A 90 10.68 -10.95 -4.59
N SER A 91 9.61 -10.58 -3.91
CA SER A 91 9.61 -9.57 -2.86
C SER A 91 8.66 -9.99 -1.76
N CYS A 92 9.15 -9.98 -0.53
CA CYS A 92 8.37 -10.39 0.63
C CYS A 92 8.58 -9.44 1.80
N TRP A 93 7.57 -9.34 2.64
CA TRP A 93 7.56 -8.58 3.89
C TRP A 93 7.41 -9.55 5.06
N ASP A 94 8.32 -9.43 6.03
CA ASP A 94 8.24 -10.20 7.27
C ASP A 94 7.26 -9.58 8.27
N LYS A 95 7.01 -10.29 9.38
CA LYS A 95 6.13 -9.84 10.47
C LYS A 95 6.54 -8.50 11.10
N ASP A 96 7.80 -8.12 10.97
CA ASP A 96 8.35 -6.88 11.51
C ASP A 96 8.27 -5.73 10.49
N GLY A 97 7.77 -6.02 9.27
CA GLY A 97 7.59 -5.07 8.19
C GLY A 97 8.85 -4.82 7.37
N ASN A 98 9.89 -5.66 7.53
CA ASN A 98 11.10 -5.53 6.73
C ASN A 98 10.85 -6.12 5.35
N TYR A 99 11.35 -5.43 4.34
CA TYR A 99 11.35 -5.89 2.96
C TYR A 99 12.53 -6.81 2.69
N HIS A 100 12.27 -7.93 2.04
CA HIS A 100 13.24 -8.93 1.62
C HIS A 100 13.03 -9.20 0.13
N GLY A 101 13.96 -8.72 -0.69
CA GLY A 101 14.04 -9.11 -2.09
C GLY A 101 14.78 -10.44 -2.23
N ILE A 102 14.30 -11.34 -3.08
CA ILE A 102 15.12 -12.48 -3.50
C ILE A 102 16.21 -11.90 -4.40
N THR A 103 17.45 -11.85 -3.90
CA THR A 103 18.61 -11.64 -4.78
C THR A 103 18.75 -12.89 -5.64
N PRO A 104 18.82 -12.77 -6.98
CA PRO A 104 18.89 -13.92 -7.88
C PRO A 104 20.05 -14.87 -7.55
#